data_AF-A0A7C8MH83-F1
#
_entry.id   AF-A0A7C8MH83-F1
#
_cell.length_a   1.000
_cell.length_b   1.000
_cell.length_c   1.000
_cell.angle_alpha   90.00
_cell.angle_beta   90.00
_cell.angle_gamma   90.00
#
_symmetry.space_group_name_H-M   'P 1'
#
loop_
_entity.id
_entity.type
_entity.pdbx_description
1 polymer ?
#
loop_
_entity_poly.entity_id
_entity_poly.type
_entity_poly.pdbx_seq_one_letter_code
_entity_poly.pdbx_strand_id
1 'polypeptide(L)'
;MTDLLQVLPDLDTRPYTHLLPSLDRALISTNDLLTLDAVDVAKRAQLPAGDLRKLVEAVTAGLHRHLAFGGEEAGRNSFLAAPGNPQASALEWSRISTLDEQLDTALGGGIPSGYLVEVTGESGAGKTQLLLTLLLAAQLPPPRGLSKSAIYISTEAALATTRLAQLLSTHPSLAALPSNEKPSLSKILSIQTPDLESQEHILRYQLPVAIRKHGVGLVILDSVAANYRAEFEKKGERNSAAAMAKRGGQLVQLGALLRDLARTEGIAIVVANQVADRFTKTHAGPSSNAVSRTTSGNSQGAERELTPQPLSYLTPTVREPQQEENQVLTPDPLALDHQQRWFTGWGDMQFDSAQSLKTPSLGLVWTNQIACRIALVKLPVFASRAPLLTINGEDRWNDDQDQHISKWRRWFKVVFAPWAAPSDGRGVEFEVLKSGIRHVSKDKS
;
A
#
# COMPACT_ATOMS: atom_id res chain seq x y z
N MET A 1 2.92 27.48 12.87
CA MET A 1 1.72 26.77 13.34
C MET A 1 2.09 25.30 13.48
N THR A 2 2.43 24.90 14.71
CA THR A 2 2.39 23.56 15.25
C THR A 2 1.04 22.99 14.86
N ASP A 3 1.04 21.81 14.27
CA ASP A 3 -0.14 21.04 13.85
C ASP A 3 -1.04 20.63 15.04
N LEU A 4 -0.70 21.01 16.26
CA LEU A 4 -1.36 20.67 17.52
C LEU A 4 -2.89 20.86 17.49
N LEU A 5 -3.37 22.03 17.08
CA LEU A 5 -4.80 22.32 17.01
C LEU A 5 -5.48 21.67 15.80
N GLN A 6 -4.71 21.22 14.80
CA GLN A 6 -5.24 20.41 13.70
C GLN A 6 -5.42 18.95 14.13
N VAL A 7 -4.53 18.44 14.98
CA VAL A 7 -4.57 17.06 15.50
C VAL A 7 -5.57 16.94 16.67
N LEU A 8 -5.59 17.92 17.58
CA LEU A 8 -6.49 17.98 18.73
C LEU A 8 -7.23 19.33 18.79
N PRO A 9 -8.30 19.50 18.00
CA PRO A 9 -9.09 20.75 17.99
C PRO A 9 -9.71 21.10 19.34
N ASP A 10 -10.00 20.10 20.18
CA ASP A 10 -10.66 20.28 21.49
C ASP A 10 -9.68 20.47 22.66
N LEU A 11 -8.36 20.54 22.39
CA LEU A 11 -7.36 20.71 23.44
C LEU A 11 -7.46 22.11 24.05
N ASP A 12 -7.64 22.19 25.38
CA ASP A 12 -7.56 23.47 26.09
C ASP A 12 -6.10 23.95 26.11
N THR A 13 -5.80 24.86 25.19
CA THR A 13 -4.46 25.43 25.02
C THR A 13 -4.21 26.63 25.93
N ARG A 14 -5.22 27.15 26.65
CA ARG A 14 -5.09 28.34 27.51
C ARG A 14 -3.91 28.24 28.50
N PRO A 15 -3.67 27.12 29.20
CA PRO A 15 -2.54 26.98 30.12
C PRO A 15 -1.17 27.03 29.44
N TYR A 16 -1.11 26.71 28.14
CA TYR A 16 0.13 26.48 27.39
C TYR A 16 0.40 27.56 26.33
N THR A 17 -0.41 28.61 26.27
CA THR A 17 -0.30 29.72 25.31
C THR A 17 1.09 30.36 25.26
N HIS A 18 1.81 30.37 26.38
CA HIS A 18 3.18 30.89 26.48
C HIS A 18 4.24 29.99 25.81
N LEU A 19 3.95 28.71 25.57
CA LEU A 19 4.84 27.75 24.94
C LEU A 19 4.66 27.70 23.41
N LEU A 20 3.43 27.88 22.93
CA LEU A 20 3.06 27.69 21.53
C LEU A 20 3.91 28.52 20.54
N PRO A 21 4.20 29.81 20.76
CA PRO A 21 5.02 30.60 19.83
C PRO A 21 6.45 30.09 19.67
N SER A 22 7.04 29.53 20.73
CA SER A 22 8.39 28.96 20.68
C SER A 22 8.42 27.59 20.02
N LEU A 23 7.41 26.75 20.28
CA LEU A 23 7.22 25.48 19.56
C LEU A 23 6.99 25.71 18.07
N ASP A 24 6.19 26.73 17.74
CA ASP A 24 5.95 27.20 16.39
C ASP A 24 7.23 27.60 15.67
N ARG A 25 8.04 28.46 16.31
CA ARG A 25 9.29 28.94 15.74
C ARG A 25 10.30 27.81 15.52
N ALA A 26 10.30 26.82 16.39
CA ALA A 26 11.18 25.65 16.31
C ALA A 26 10.64 24.53 15.39
N LEU A 27 9.47 24.74 14.77
CA LEU A 27 8.77 23.78 13.90
C LEU A 27 8.57 22.41 14.59
N ILE A 28 8.20 22.42 15.86
CA ILE A 28 7.89 21.20 16.62
C ILE A 28 6.49 20.73 16.23
N SER A 29 6.36 19.49 15.75
CA SER A 29 5.07 18.87 15.48
C SER A 29 4.49 18.18 16.71
N THR A 30 3.21 17.83 16.65
CA THR A 30 2.53 17.00 17.65
C THR A 30 3.19 15.62 17.73
N ASN A 31 3.67 15.10 16.61
CA ASN A 31 4.44 13.86 16.58
C ASN A 31 5.78 14.00 17.33
N ASP A 32 6.50 15.11 17.14
CA ASP A 32 7.75 15.38 17.86
C ASP A 32 7.52 15.45 19.38
N LEU A 33 6.41 16.07 19.81
CA LEU A 33 6.01 16.13 21.23
C LEU A 33 5.74 14.75 21.83
N LEU A 34 5.28 13.79 21.04
CA LEU A 34 4.88 12.45 21.50
C LEU A 34 5.98 11.39 21.37
N THR A 35 6.90 11.56 20.43
CA THR A 35 7.90 10.53 20.06
C THR A 35 9.32 10.85 20.53
N LEU A 36 9.62 12.12 20.82
CA LEU A 36 10.94 12.54 21.30
C LEU A 36 10.92 12.81 22.81
N ASP A 37 12.10 12.74 23.44
CA ASP A 37 12.23 13.12 24.85
C ASP A 37 11.90 14.60 25.06
N ALA A 38 11.06 14.90 26.05
CA ALA A 38 10.65 16.26 26.38
C ALA A 38 11.84 17.19 26.67
N VAL A 39 12.97 16.67 27.17
CA VAL A 39 14.18 17.47 27.40
C VAL A 39 14.81 17.93 26.08
N ASP A 40 14.83 17.08 25.07
CA ASP A 40 15.42 17.40 23.77
C ASP A 40 14.55 18.37 22.98
N VAL A 41 13.23 18.19 23.04
CA VAL A 41 12.28 19.14 22.47
C VAL A 41 12.35 20.49 23.21
N ALA A 42 12.47 20.48 24.53
CA ALA A 42 12.61 21.70 25.34
C ALA A 42 13.89 22.46 25.00
N LYS A 43 15.03 21.78 24.81
CA LYS A 43 16.27 22.40 24.34
C LYS A 43 16.10 23.02 22.95
N ARG A 44 15.49 22.28 22.02
CA ARG A 44 15.28 22.73 20.64
C ARG A 44 14.35 23.94 20.55
N ALA A 45 13.31 23.97 21.38
CA ALA A 45 12.34 25.08 21.45
C ALA A 45 12.75 26.19 22.44
N GLN A 46 13.87 26.04 23.15
CA GLN A 46 14.31 26.95 24.22
C GLN A 46 13.23 27.19 25.29
N LEU A 47 12.61 26.12 25.76
CA LEU A 47 11.52 26.13 26.74
C LEU A 47 11.90 25.40 28.04
N PRO A 48 11.23 25.69 29.17
CA PRO A 48 11.37 24.89 30.38
C PRO A 48 10.83 23.47 30.17
N ALA A 49 11.66 22.44 30.41
CA ALA A 49 11.25 21.04 30.24
C ALA A 49 10.07 20.63 31.13
N GLY A 50 9.90 21.28 32.30
CA GLY A 50 8.78 21.03 33.21
C GLY A 50 7.43 21.37 32.59
N ASP A 51 7.32 22.55 31.96
CA ASP A 51 6.06 22.99 31.35
C ASP A 51 5.79 22.26 30.03
N LEU A 52 6.85 21.89 29.31
CA LEU A 52 6.70 21.05 28.13
C LEU A 52 6.17 19.65 28.47
N ARG A 53 6.62 19.03 29.58
CA ARG A 53 6.07 17.74 30.03
C ARG A 53 4.57 17.82 30.35
N LYS A 54 4.12 18.91 30.98
CA LYS A 54 2.69 19.14 31.24
C LYS A 54 1.89 19.26 29.94
N LEU A 55 2.45 19.95 28.93
CA LEU A 55 1.83 20.01 27.61
C LEU A 55 1.75 18.61 26.98
N VAL A 56 2.84 17.84 26.99
CA VAL A 56 2.88 16.46 26.46
C VAL A 56 1.84 15.58 27.16
N GLU A 57 1.70 15.70 28.48
CA GLU A 57 0.70 14.96 29.26
C GLU A 57 -0.73 15.37 28.88
N ALA A 58 -1.02 16.66 28.72
CA ALA A 58 -2.32 17.15 28.29
C ALA A 58 -2.66 16.72 26.85
N VAL A 59 -1.68 16.72 25.95
CA VAL A 59 -1.81 16.22 24.57
C VAL A 59 -2.10 14.72 24.58
N THR A 60 -1.36 13.95 25.39
CA THR A 60 -1.55 12.51 25.53
C THR A 60 -2.94 12.19 26.09
N ALA A 61 -3.38 12.90 27.13
CA ALA A 61 -4.72 12.75 27.70
C ALA A 61 -5.83 13.19 26.71
N GLY A 62 -5.59 14.25 25.94
CA GLY A 62 -6.47 14.68 24.85
C GLY A 62 -6.64 13.60 23.78
N LEU A 63 -5.53 13.00 23.34
CA LEU A 63 -5.53 11.89 22.40
C LEU A 63 -6.22 10.66 22.98
N HIS A 64 -5.95 10.27 24.22
CA HIS A 64 -6.63 9.14 24.86
C HIS A 64 -8.15 9.33 24.89
N ARG A 65 -8.65 10.54 25.18
CA ARG A 65 -10.10 10.84 25.11
C ARG A 65 -10.64 10.77 23.68
N HIS A 66 -9.96 11.35 22.70
CA HIS A 66 -10.34 11.26 21.29
C HIS A 66 -10.32 9.83 20.75
N LEU A 67 -9.46 8.97 21.30
CA LEU A 67 -9.32 7.56 20.92
C LEU A 67 -10.13 6.59 21.80
N ALA A 68 -10.85 7.11 22.81
CA ALA A 68 -11.67 6.38 23.79
C ALA A 68 -10.90 5.43 24.75
N PHE A 69 -9.65 5.75 25.09
CA PHE A 69 -8.92 5.04 26.15
C PHE A 69 -9.35 5.55 27.55
N GLY A 70 -10.21 4.77 28.22
CA GLY A 70 -10.53 4.90 29.65
C GLY A 70 -11.75 5.76 30.03
N GLY A 71 -12.91 5.11 30.19
CA GLY A 71 -13.95 5.52 31.16
C GLY A 71 -15.08 6.49 30.72
N GLU A 72 -16.29 5.92 30.67
CA GLU A 72 -17.68 6.44 30.79
C GLU A 72 -18.31 7.44 29.81
N GLU A 73 -17.60 8.38 29.18
CA GLU A 73 -18.22 9.22 28.12
C GLU A 73 -17.77 8.79 26.72
N ALA A 74 -18.26 7.62 26.30
CA ALA A 74 -18.10 7.11 24.95
C ALA A 74 -18.92 7.96 23.95
N GLY A 75 -18.35 9.07 23.50
CA GLY A 75 -18.73 9.68 22.22
C GLY A 75 -18.58 8.63 21.11
N ARG A 76 -19.56 8.57 20.20
CA ARG A 76 -19.84 7.51 19.20
C ARG A 76 -18.72 6.99 18.29
N ASN A 77 -17.46 7.39 18.46
CA ASN A 77 -16.34 6.98 17.61
C ASN A 77 -15.20 6.38 18.44
N SER A 78 -15.34 5.12 18.85
CA SER A 78 -14.29 4.37 19.56
C SER A 78 -13.25 3.83 18.57
N PHE A 79 -11.97 4.21 18.70
CA PHE A 79 -10.90 3.75 17.81
C PHE A 79 -9.99 2.66 18.43
N LEU A 80 -9.74 2.62 19.75
CA LEU A 80 -8.87 1.58 20.32
C LEU A 80 -9.28 1.18 21.75
N ALA A 81 -9.47 -0.12 21.98
CA ALA A 81 -9.69 -0.69 23.31
C ALA A 81 -8.36 -0.93 24.04
N ALA A 82 -8.35 -0.63 25.34
CA ALA A 82 -7.21 -0.85 26.24
C ALA A 82 -6.77 -2.34 26.31
N PRO A 83 -5.45 -2.62 26.40
CA PRO A 83 -4.94 -3.97 26.62
C PRO A 83 -5.14 -4.33 28.11
N GLY A 84 -6.30 -4.87 28.47
CA GLY A 84 -6.51 -5.26 29.87
C GLY A 84 -7.86 -5.89 30.22
N ASN A 85 -8.84 -5.90 29.30
CA ASN A 85 -10.11 -6.56 29.57
C ASN A 85 -10.28 -7.84 28.72
N PRO A 86 -10.04 -9.04 29.26
CA PRO A 86 -10.23 -10.30 28.53
C PRO A 86 -11.70 -10.61 28.20
N GLN A 87 -12.67 -9.81 28.69
CA GLN A 87 -14.07 -9.86 28.26
C GLN A 87 -14.44 -8.79 27.21
N ALA A 88 -13.50 -7.93 26.80
CA ALA A 88 -13.63 -7.10 25.59
C ALA A 88 -13.13 -7.83 24.33
N SER A 89 -13.16 -9.17 24.36
CA SER A 89 -12.97 -10.00 23.18
C SER A 89 -14.11 -9.73 22.19
N ALA A 90 -13.78 -9.08 21.07
CA ALA A 90 -14.66 -8.73 19.96
C ALA A 90 -15.65 -7.57 20.20
N LEU A 91 -15.14 -6.34 20.24
CA LEU A 91 -15.85 -5.28 19.49
C LEU A 91 -15.69 -5.64 18.01
N GLU A 92 -16.60 -6.44 17.47
CA GLU A 92 -16.56 -6.93 16.08
C GLU A 92 -16.46 -5.73 15.13
N TRP A 93 -15.29 -5.53 14.50
CA TRP A 93 -15.20 -4.57 13.40
C TRP A 93 -16.18 -5.02 12.31
N SER A 94 -17.03 -4.09 11.89
CA SER A 94 -17.89 -4.23 10.71
C SER A 94 -17.01 -4.41 9.47
N ARG A 95 -16.89 -5.66 9.01
CA ARG A 95 -16.00 -6.07 7.92
C ARG A 95 -16.76 -6.54 6.69
N ILE A 96 -16.10 -6.44 5.56
CA ILE A 96 -16.53 -6.99 4.28
C ILE A 96 -15.60 -8.15 3.96
N SER A 97 -16.16 -9.35 3.94
CA SER A 97 -15.47 -10.58 3.56
C SER A 97 -15.09 -10.55 2.07
N THR A 98 -13.93 -11.10 1.75
CA THR A 98 -13.49 -11.43 0.39
C THR A 98 -14.21 -12.65 -0.19
N LEU A 99 -15.06 -13.30 0.62
CA LEU A 99 -15.78 -14.55 0.37
C LEU A 99 -14.89 -15.77 0.15
N ASP A 100 -13.61 -15.65 0.50
CA ASP A 100 -12.66 -16.76 0.57
C ASP A 100 -12.00 -16.78 1.95
N GLU A 101 -12.04 -17.94 2.61
CA GLU A 101 -11.61 -18.10 4.00
C GLU A 101 -10.12 -17.80 4.21
N GLN A 102 -9.25 -18.17 3.27
CA GLN A 102 -7.80 -17.95 3.42
C GLN A 102 -7.44 -16.48 3.15
N LEU A 103 -8.12 -15.83 2.21
CA LEU A 103 -7.95 -14.40 1.96
C LEU A 103 -8.49 -13.56 3.13
N ASP A 104 -9.63 -13.95 3.69
CA ASP A 104 -10.17 -13.32 4.90
C ASP A 104 -9.23 -13.51 6.08
N THR A 105 -8.70 -14.72 6.28
CA THR A 105 -7.71 -15.00 7.33
C THR A 105 -6.47 -14.10 7.17
N ALA A 106 -5.95 -13.95 5.94
CA ALA A 106 -4.83 -13.05 5.67
C ALA A 106 -5.15 -11.57 6.00
N LEU A 107 -6.41 -11.16 5.87
CA LEU A 107 -6.91 -9.83 6.25
C LEU A 107 -7.41 -9.75 7.70
N GLY A 108 -7.24 -10.80 8.51
CA GLY A 108 -7.75 -10.87 9.87
C GLY A 108 -9.27 -10.82 9.97
N GLY A 109 -10.01 -11.30 8.96
CA GLY A 109 -11.47 -11.38 8.89
C GLY A 109 -12.12 -10.57 7.76
N GLY A 110 -11.34 -9.95 6.88
CA GLY A 110 -11.84 -9.11 5.77
C GLY A 110 -11.57 -7.62 5.96
N ILE A 111 -12.16 -6.80 5.09
CA ILE A 111 -11.90 -5.35 5.02
C ILE A 111 -12.80 -4.59 6.00
N PRO A 112 -12.27 -3.93 7.06
CA PRO A 112 -13.07 -3.15 7.98
C PRO A 112 -13.57 -1.84 7.36
N SER A 113 -14.74 -1.39 7.83
CA SER A 113 -15.25 -0.05 7.57
C SER A 113 -14.37 1.02 8.25
N GLY A 114 -14.39 2.26 7.76
CA GLY A 114 -13.59 3.36 8.31
C GLY A 114 -12.20 3.51 7.68
N TYR A 115 -11.82 2.63 6.76
CA TYR A 115 -10.48 2.58 6.19
C TYR A 115 -10.44 2.75 4.68
N LEU A 116 -9.35 3.38 4.21
CA LEU A 116 -8.95 3.46 2.82
C LEU A 116 -7.97 2.33 2.49
N VAL A 117 -8.37 1.44 1.60
CA VAL A 117 -7.62 0.25 1.18
C VAL A 117 -7.26 0.37 -0.29
N GLU A 118 -6.04 -0.01 -0.63
CA GLU A 118 -5.59 -0.12 -2.02
C GLU A 118 -5.43 -1.59 -2.43
N VAL A 119 -5.99 -1.94 -3.58
CA VAL A 119 -5.69 -3.18 -4.30
C VAL A 119 -4.82 -2.84 -5.50
N THR A 120 -3.56 -3.26 -5.48
CA THR A 120 -2.59 -2.98 -6.53
C THR A 120 -2.12 -4.26 -7.22
N GLY A 121 -1.75 -4.17 -8.49
CA GLY A 121 -1.24 -5.32 -9.26
C GLY A 121 -1.24 -5.06 -10.76
N GLU A 122 -0.69 -5.99 -11.51
CA GLU A 122 -0.63 -5.91 -12.97
C GLU A 122 -1.99 -6.11 -13.65
N SER A 123 -2.06 -5.81 -14.95
CA SER A 123 -3.24 -6.14 -15.75
C SER A 123 -3.50 -7.66 -15.73
N GLY A 124 -4.75 -8.04 -15.50
CA GLY A 124 -5.16 -9.45 -15.39
C GLY A 124 -4.71 -10.16 -14.09
N ALA A 125 -4.17 -9.43 -13.11
CA ALA A 125 -3.82 -9.99 -11.79
C ALA A 125 -5.05 -10.34 -10.91
N GLY A 126 -6.27 -9.96 -11.32
CA GLY A 126 -7.50 -10.29 -10.59
C GLY A 126 -8.12 -9.14 -9.80
N LYS A 127 -7.61 -7.90 -9.93
CA LYS A 127 -8.11 -6.71 -9.20
C LYS A 127 -9.62 -6.54 -9.31
N THR A 128 -10.14 -6.35 -10.53
CA THR A 128 -11.58 -6.18 -10.77
C THR A 128 -12.40 -7.38 -10.27
N GLN A 129 -11.85 -8.60 -10.28
CA GLN A 129 -12.57 -9.78 -9.75
C GLN A 129 -12.75 -9.72 -8.24
N LEU A 130 -11.73 -9.23 -7.51
CA LEU A 130 -11.83 -8.97 -6.08
C LEU A 130 -12.85 -7.86 -5.80
N LEU A 131 -12.75 -6.74 -6.54
CA LEU A 131 -13.64 -5.59 -6.36
C LEU A 131 -15.12 -5.96 -6.59
N LEU A 132 -15.42 -6.70 -7.67
CA LEU A 132 -16.78 -7.15 -7.94
C LEU A 132 -17.31 -8.10 -6.85
N THR A 133 -16.45 -8.97 -6.31
CA THR A 133 -16.81 -9.84 -5.18
C THR A 133 -17.16 -9.00 -3.94
N LEU A 134 -16.36 -7.97 -3.63
CA LEU A 134 -16.61 -7.06 -2.49
C LEU A 134 -17.93 -6.29 -2.62
N LEU A 135 -18.33 -5.85 -3.83
CA LEU A 135 -19.63 -5.21 -4.07
C LEU A 135 -20.82 -6.09 -3.67
N LEU A 136 -20.70 -7.40 -3.87
CA LEU A 136 -21.72 -8.38 -3.50
C LEU A 136 -21.62 -8.71 -2.01
N ALA A 137 -20.40 -8.88 -1.49
CA ALA A 137 -20.16 -9.21 -0.08
C ALA A 137 -20.65 -8.11 0.87
N ALA A 138 -20.48 -6.83 0.53
CA ALA A 138 -20.91 -5.70 1.36
C ALA A 138 -22.43 -5.72 1.68
N GLN A 139 -23.23 -6.35 0.82
CA GLN A 139 -24.68 -6.46 0.97
C GLN A 139 -25.13 -7.61 1.88
N LEU A 140 -24.24 -8.56 2.16
CA LEU A 140 -24.53 -9.69 3.03
C LEU A 140 -24.67 -9.24 4.49
N PRO A 141 -25.41 -9.98 5.32
CA PRO A 141 -25.43 -9.73 6.76
C PRO A 141 -24.07 -9.99 7.41
N PRO A 142 -23.80 -9.36 8.57
CA PRO A 142 -22.70 -9.75 9.43
C PRO A 142 -22.73 -11.27 9.71
N PRO A 143 -21.56 -11.93 9.82
CA PRO A 143 -20.20 -11.37 9.82
C PRO A 143 -19.57 -11.19 8.42
N ARG A 144 -20.28 -11.54 7.34
CA ARG A 144 -19.71 -11.54 5.98
C ARG A 144 -19.77 -10.19 5.28
N GLY A 145 -20.72 -9.35 5.67
CA GLY A 145 -20.93 -8.04 5.08
C GLY A 145 -21.58 -7.07 6.06
N LEU A 146 -22.11 -5.97 5.50
CA LEU A 146 -22.60 -4.83 6.26
C LEU A 146 -24.12 -4.63 6.14
N SER A 147 -24.82 -5.50 5.41
CA SER A 147 -26.21 -5.29 4.98
C SER A 147 -26.46 -3.94 4.30
N LYS A 148 -25.45 -3.39 3.64
CA LYS A 148 -25.47 -2.05 3.03
C LYS A 148 -25.32 -2.10 1.51
N SER A 149 -25.71 -1.02 0.84
CA SER A 149 -25.49 -0.87 -0.60
C SER A 149 -24.01 -0.53 -0.90
N ALA A 150 -23.63 -0.59 -2.17
CA ALA A 150 -22.27 -0.27 -2.61
C ALA A 150 -22.28 0.72 -3.78
N ILE A 151 -21.23 1.55 -3.87
CA ILE A 151 -20.97 2.43 -5.01
C ILE A 151 -19.72 1.93 -5.73
N TYR A 152 -19.79 1.85 -7.05
CA TYR A 152 -18.66 1.56 -7.93
C TYR A 152 -18.41 2.77 -8.85
N ILE A 153 -17.29 3.44 -8.64
CA ILE A 153 -16.83 4.56 -9.45
C ILE A 153 -15.76 4.02 -10.39
N SER A 154 -15.95 4.17 -11.71
CA SER A 154 -14.95 3.74 -12.68
C SER A 154 -14.46 4.86 -13.59
N THR A 155 -13.17 4.80 -13.89
CA THR A 155 -12.48 5.74 -14.78
C THR A 155 -12.28 5.19 -16.19
N GLU A 156 -12.26 3.87 -16.37
CA GLU A 156 -11.90 3.23 -17.64
C GLU A 156 -13.11 2.57 -18.33
N ALA A 157 -13.82 1.71 -17.62
CA ALA A 157 -14.87 0.87 -18.19
C ALA A 157 -16.12 0.83 -17.30
N ALA A 158 -17.29 0.72 -17.94
CA ALA A 158 -18.53 0.54 -17.20
C ALA A 158 -18.50 -0.74 -16.34
N LEU A 159 -19.30 -0.74 -15.25
CA LEU A 159 -19.44 -1.88 -14.37
C LEU A 159 -19.86 -3.14 -15.15
N ALA A 160 -19.07 -4.22 -15.02
CA ALA A 160 -19.34 -5.49 -15.68
C ALA A 160 -20.50 -6.26 -15.01
N THR A 161 -21.73 -5.82 -15.25
CA THR A 161 -22.96 -6.39 -14.66
C THR A 161 -23.15 -7.87 -15.00
N THR A 162 -22.80 -8.30 -16.21
CA THR A 162 -22.81 -9.72 -16.63
C THR A 162 -21.90 -10.56 -15.75
N ARG A 163 -20.73 -10.03 -15.37
CA ARG A 163 -19.80 -10.70 -14.48
C ARG A 163 -20.32 -10.78 -13.05
N LEU A 164 -20.96 -9.73 -12.54
CA LEU A 164 -21.62 -9.76 -11.21
C LEU A 164 -22.76 -10.79 -11.17
N ALA A 165 -23.60 -10.85 -12.22
CA ALA A 165 -24.66 -11.85 -12.33
C ALA A 165 -24.10 -13.28 -12.34
N GLN A 166 -22.95 -13.49 -13.01
CA GLN A 166 -22.25 -14.76 -12.98
C GLN A 166 -21.71 -15.11 -11.59
N LEU A 167 -21.11 -14.16 -10.87
CA LEU A 167 -20.66 -14.37 -9.49
C LEU A 167 -21.84 -14.75 -8.58
N LEU A 168 -22.97 -14.02 -8.68
CA LEU A 168 -24.18 -14.30 -7.90
C LEU A 168 -24.78 -15.69 -8.14
N SER A 169 -24.62 -16.25 -9.34
CA SER A 169 -25.17 -17.57 -9.68
C SER A 169 -24.20 -18.73 -9.43
N THR A 170 -22.89 -18.47 -9.39
CA THR A 170 -21.88 -19.54 -9.33
C THR A 170 -21.01 -19.54 -8.08
N HIS A 171 -20.91 -18.43 -7.34
CA HIS A 171 -20.16 -18.41 -6.09
C HIS A 171 -20.88 -19.28 -5.03
N PRO A 172 -20.24 -20.30 -4.44
CA PRO A 172 -20.91 -21.23 -3.52
C PRO A 172 -21.67 -20.52 -2.39
N SER A 173 -20.98 -19.57 -1.74
CA SER A 173 -21.52 -18.79 -0.62
C SER A 173 -22.56 -17.72 -0.99
N LEU A 174 -22.86 -17.51 -2.28
CA LEU A 174 -23.90 -16.58 -2.76
C LEU A 174 -25.05 -17.32 -3.46
N ALA A 175 -24.73 -18.36 -4.22
CA ALA A 175 -25.68 -19.17 -4.95
C ALA A 175 -26.60 -19.97 -4.01
N ALA A 176 -26.06 -20.39 -2.86
CA ALA A 176 -26.80 -21.14 -1.84
C ALA A 176 -27.72 -20.27 -0.96
N LEU A 177 -27.65 -18.93 -1.07
CA LEU A 177 -28.45 -18.04 -0.23
C LEU A 177 -29.93 -18.00 -0.69
N PRO A 178 -30.88 -17.89 0.26
CA PRO A 178 -32.28 -17.70 -0.06
C PRO A 178 -32.50 -16.32 -0.74
N SER A 179 -33.57 -16.21 -1.52
CA SER A 179 -33.81 -15.02 -2.38
C SER A 179 -33.92 -13.70 -1.62
N ASN A 180 -34.33 -13.72 -0.35
CA ASN A 180 -34.44 -12.55 0.53
C ASN A 180 -33.09 -12.05 1.06
N GLU A 181 -32.08 -12.91 1.17
CA GLU A 181 -30.74 -12.58 1.67
C GLU A 181 -29.71 -12.41 0.54
N LYS A 182 -30.09 -12.80 -0.68
CA LYS A 182 -29.21 -12.74 -1.84
C LYS A 182 -28.89 -11.28 -2.21
N PRO A 183 -27.61 -10.94 -2.46
CA PRO A 183 -27.25 -9.62 -2.97
C PRO A 183 -27.95 -9.30 -4.29
N SER A 184 -28.18 -8.01 -4.55
CA SER A 184 -28.83 -7.54 -5.76
C SER A 184 -27.96 -6.54 -6.51
N LEU A 185 -28.02 -6.59 -7.84
CA LEU A 185 -27.41 -5.56 -8.69
C LEU A 185 -28.07 -4.19 -8.52
N SER A 186 -29.35 -4.14 -8.12
CA SER A 186 -30.05 -2.88 -7.86
C SER A 186 -29.53 -2.11 -6.65
N LYS A 187 -28.75 -2.77 -5.77
CA LYS A 187 -28.08 -2.17 -4.61
C LYS A 187 -26.64 -1.74 -4.91
N ILE A 188 -26.23 -1.76 -6.19
CA ILE A 188 -24.93 -1.28 -6.64
C ILE A 188 -25.13 -0.06 -7.53
N LEU A 189 -24.71 1.11 -7.06
CA LEU A 189 -24.73 2.33 -7.86
C LEU A 189 -23.43 2.43 -8.65
N SER A 190 -23.53 2.55 -9.97
CA SER A 190 -22.36 2.73 -10.84
C SER A 190 -22.24 4.18 -11.28
N ILE A 191 -21.04 4.75 -11.18
CA ILE A 191 -20.72 6.10 -11.64
C ILE A 191 -19.49 6.01 -12.54
N GLN A 192 -19.52 6.65 -13.70
CA GLN A 192 -18.37 6.72 -14.59
C GLN A 192 -17.79 8.13 -14.57
N THR A 193 -16.47 8.24 -14.43
CA THR A 193 -15.74 9.50 -14.31
C THR A 193 -14.69 9.62 -15.43
N PRO A 194 -15.01 10.30 -16.54
CA PRO A 194 -14.18 10.30 -17.74
C PRO A 194 -12.88 11.11 -17.62
N ASP A 195 -12.80 12.00 -16.63
CA ASP A 195 -11.66 12.89 -16.42
C ASP A 195 -11.47 13.22 -14.94
N LEU A 196 -10.35 13.86 -14.64
CA LEU A 196 -9.95 14.20 -13.28
C LEU A 196 -10.88 15.24 -12.64
N GLU A 197 -11.38 16.22 -13.39
CA GLU A 197 -12.25 17.27 -12.86
C GLU A 197 -13.60 16.69 -12.41
N SER A 198 -14.21 15.86 -13.25
CA SER A 198 -15.43 15.12 -12.96
C SER A 198 -15.24 14.21 -11.75
N GLN A 199 -14.10 13.51 -11.67
CA GLN A 199 -13.76 12.67 -10.52
C GLN A 199 -13.69 13.50 -9.23
N GLU A 200 -12.94 14.61 -9.22
CA GLU A 200 -12.83 15.48 -8.04
C GLU A 200 -14.19 16.06 -7.61
N HIS A 201 -15.00 16.52 -8.56
CA HIS A 201 -16.33 17.04 -8.29
C HIS A 201 -17.25 15.98 -7.69
N ILE A 202 -17.28 14.78 -8.27
CA ILE A 202 -18.11 13.67 -7.79
C ILE A 202 -17.70 13.25 -6.39
N LEU A 203 -16.40 13.05 -6.15
CA LEU A 203 -15.89 12.63 -4.85
C LEU A 203 -16.16 13.66 -3.75
N ARG A 204 -16.09 14.97 -4.05
CA ARG A 204 -16.28 16.03 -3.06
C ARG A 204 -17.75 16.31 -2.74
N TYR A 205 -18.62 16.34 -3.75
CA TYR A 205 -19.97 16.89 -3.59
C TYR A 205 -21.08 15.84 -3.74
N GLN A 206 -20.96 14.93 -4.70
CA GLN A 206 -22.03 13.98 -5.00
C GLN A 206 -21.95 12.72 -4.14
N LEU A 207 -20.73 12.19 -3.95
CA LEU A 207 -20.49 10.95 -3.24
C LEU A 207 -20.97 10.98 -1.78
N PRO A 208 -20.69 12.02 -0.96
CA PRO A 208 -21.16 12.06 0.43
C PRO A 208 -22.70 12.03 0.52
N VAL A 209 -23.38 12.72 -0.39
CA VAL A 209 -24.85 12.73 -0.45
C VAL A 209 -25.39 11.36 -0.85
N ALA A 210 -24.77 10.71 -1.84
CA ALA A 210 -25.17 9.38 -2.29
C ALA A 210 -24.97 8.33 -1.20
N ILE A 211 -23.87 8.40 -0.43
CA ILE A 211 -23.58 7.49 0.68
C ILE A 211 -24.72 7.50 1.70
N ARG A 212 -25.10 8.70 2.19
CA ARG A 212 -26.15 8.85 3.19
C ARG A 212 -27.52 8.46 2.64
N LYS A 213 -27.84 8.88 1.42
CA LYS A 213 -29.14 8.62 0.79
C LYS A 213 -29.41 7.14 0.55
N HIS A 214 -28.38 6.38 0.16
CA HIS A 214 -28.53 4.97 -0.24
C HIS A 214 -28.06 3.98 0.83
N GLY A 215 -27.63 4.45 2.01
CA GLY A 215 -27.12 3.59 3.07
C GLY A 215 -25.93 2.76 2.61
N VAL A 216 -24.94 3.42 2.01
CA VAL A 216 -23.77 2.77 1.41
C VAL A 216 -22.79 2.34 2.50
N GLY A 217 -22.22 1.14 2.36
CA GLY A 217 -21.19 0.60 3.26
C GLY A 217 -19.83 0.43 2.59
N LEU A 218 -19.80 0.43 1.26
CA LEU A 218 -18.60 0.23 0.46
C LEU A 218 -18.59 1.19 -0.74
N VAL A 219 -17.47 1.88 -0.94
CA VAL A 219 -17.17 2.62 -2.17
C VAL A 219 -15.94 2.01 -2.83
N ILE A 220 -16.06 1.68 -4.11
CA ILE A 220 -14.94 1.22 -4.94
C ILE A 220 -14.58 2.29 -5.97
N LEU A 221 -13.28 2.53 -6.17
CA LEU A 221 -12.75 3.38 -7.24
C LEU A 221 -11.82 2.56 -8.15
N ASP A 222 -12.30 2.16 -9.33
CA ASP A 222 -11.56 1.34 -10.33
C ASP A 222 -11.32 2.14 -11.63
N SER A 223 -10.18 2.83 -11.81
CA SER A 223 -9.00 2.88 -10.94
C SER A 223 -8.61 4.32 -10.64
N VAL A 224 -8.14 4.59 -9.42
CA VAL A 224 -7.75 5.94 -9.00
C VAL A 224 -6.61 6.51 -9.87
N ALA A 225 -5.79 5.66 -10.47
CA ALA A 225 -4.60 6.08 -11.19
C ALA A 225 -4.85 6.57 -12.63
N ALA A 226 -5.93 6.13 -13.28
CA ALA A 226 -6.11 6.35 -14.72
C ALA A 226 -6.21 7.85 -15.08
N ASN A 227 -7.10 8.58 -14.40
CA ASN A 227 -7.33 10.01 -14.67
C ASN A 227 -6.13 10.87 -14.30
N TYR A 228 -5.42 10.51 -13.22
CA TYR A 228 -4.18 11.18 -12.84
C TYR A 228 -3.07 10.96 -13.87
N ARG A 229 -2.85 9.72 -14.32
CA ARG A 229 -1.85 9.41 -15.36
C ARG A 229 -2.11 10.17 -16.66
N ALA A 230 -3.34 10.14 -17.15
CA ALA A 230 -3.72 10.82 -18.39
C ALA A 230 -3.50 12.34 -18.32
N GLU A 231 -3.82 12.96 -17.18
CA GLU A 231 -3.61 14.40 -16.97
C GLU A 231 -2.12 14.77 -16.86
N PHE A 232 -1.30 13.89 -16.29
CA PHE A 232 0.16 14.11 -16.16
C PHE A 232 0.91 13.86 -17.47
N GLU A 233 0.45 12.93 -18.32
CA GLU A 233 1.03 12.69 -19.64
C GLU A 233 0.68 13.82 -20.62
N LYS A 234 -0.56 14.35 -20.59
CA LYS A 234 -1.02 15.44 -21.46
C LYS A 234 -0.22 16.74 -21.32
N LYS A 235 0.31 17.02 -20.12
CA LYS A 235 1.02 18.28 -19.87
C LYS A 235 2.46 18.32 -20.37
N GLY A 236 3.00 17.24 -20.96
CA GLY A 236 4.29 17.25 -21.64
C GLY A 236 5.50 17.61 -20.78
N GLU A 237 5.34 17.72 -19.45
CA GLU A 237 6.37 18.18 -18.54
C GLU A 237 7.33 17.03 -18.20
N ARG A 238 8.35 16.90 -19.04
CA ARG A 238 9.58 16.16 -18.73
C ARG A 238 10.10 16.61 -17.35
N ASN A 239 10.07 15.72 -16.36
CA ASN A 239 10.96 15.69 -15.20
C ASN A 239 11.19 17.00 -14.41
N SER A 240 10.24 17.94 -14.35
CA SER A 240 10.39 19.09 -13.44
C SER A 240 9.97 18.69 -12.02
N ALA A 241 10.82 18.96 -11.04
CA ALA A 241 10.53 18.71 -9.62
C ALA A 241 9.21 19.39 -9.17
N ALA A 242 8.86 20.51 -9.78
CA ALA A 242 7.60 21.23 -9.52
C ALA A 242 6.35 20.44 -9.96
N ALA A 243 6.42 19.74 -11.10
CA ALA A 243 5.32 18.92 -11.60
C ALA A 243 5.06 17.71 -10.68
N MET A 244 6.15 17.07 -10.21
CA MET A 244 6.07 16.00 -9.22
C MET A 244 5.54 16.47 -7.86
N ALA A 245 5.96 17.66 -7.40
CA ALA A 245 5.46 18.24 -6.16
C ALA A 245 3.95 18.56 -6.24
N LYS A 246 3.49 19.13 -7.36
CA LYS A 246 2.05 19.38 -7.61
C LYS A 246 1.25 18.09 -7.63
N ARG A 247 1.74 17.06 -8.33
CA ARG A 247 1.16 15.72 -8.34
C ARG A 247 1.06 15.13 -6.93
N GLY A 248 2.14 15.26 -6.15
CA GLY A 248 2.17 14.84 -4.75
C GLY A 248 1.08 15.53 -3.93
N GLY A 249 0.97 16.85 -4.04
CA GLY A 249 -0.06 17.64 -3.34
C GLY A 249 -1.49 17.19 -3.67
N GLN A 250 -1.79 16.93 -4.95
CA GLN A 250 -3.13 16.44 -5.35
C GLN A 250 -3.44 15.05 -4.78
N LEU A 251 -2.47 14.13 -4.77
CA LEU A 251 -2.64 12.80 -4.18
C LEU A 251 -2.83 12.86 -2.66
N VAL A 252 -2.16 13.78 -1.97
CA VAL A 252 -2.37 14.03 -0.54
C VAL A 252 -3.80 14.53 -0.29
N GLN A 253 -4.27 15.51 -1.08
CA GLN A 253 -5.63 16.03 -0.95
C GLN A 253 -6.70 14.96 -1.20
N LEU A 254 -6.52 14.14 -2.25
CA LEU A 254 -7.41 13.02 -2.53
C LEU A 254 -7.41 12.00 -1.40
N GLY A 255 -6.23 11.61 -0.93
CA GLY A 255 -6.07 10.68 0.18
C GLY A 255 -6.70 11.16 1.47
N ALA A 256 -6.53 12.45 1.79
CA ALA A 256 -7.19 13.09 2.94
C ALA A 256 -8.72 13.08 2.79
N LEU A 257 -9.25 13.46 1.62
CA LEU A 257 -10.68 13.44 1.34
C LEU A 257 -11.28 12.04 1.52
N LEU A 258 -10.67 11.01 0.93
CA LEU A 258 -11.18 9.65 1.00
C LEU A 258 -11.06 9.07 2.42
N ARG A 259 -9.97 9.33 3.14
CA ARG A 259 -9.83 8.92 4.54
C ARG A 259 -10.87 9.57 5.44
N ASP A 260 -11.08 10.87 5.29
CA ASP A 260 -12.08 11.58 6.07
C ASP A 260 -13.49 11.07 5.77
N LEU A 261 -13.80 10.83 4.50
CA LEU A 261 -15.08 10.25 4.10
C LEU A 261 -15.29 8.84 4.67
N ALA A 262 -14.27 7.97 4.60
CA ALA A 262 -14.34 6.62 5.15
C ALA A 262 -14.64 6.65 6.66
N ARG A 263 -13.94 7.52 7.39
CA ARG A 263 -14.08 7.68 8.85
C ARG A 263 -15.40 8.31 9.26
N THR A 264 -15.79 9.41 8.61
CA THR A 264 -16.98 10.19 8.98
C THR A 264 -18.29 9.45 8.67
N GLU A 265 -18.35 8.77 7.53
CA GLU A 265 -19.53 8.00 7.11
C GLU A 265 -19.49 6.54 7.60
N GLY A 266 -18.38 6.09 8.18
CA GLY A 266 -18.20 4.71 8.66
C GLY A 266 -18.32 3.68 7.52
N ILE A 267 -17.67 3.94 6.39
CA ILE A 267 -17.68 3.08 5.18
C ILE A 267 -16.28 2.55 4.87
N ALA A 268 -16.20 1.41 4.19
CA ALA A 268 -14.95 0.97 3.57
C ALA A 268 -14.77 1.67 2.21
N ILE A 269 -13.56 2.17 1.93
CA ILE A 269 -13.21 2.68 0.60
C ILE A 269 -12.09 1.83 0.04
N VAL A 270 -12.30 1.24 -1.14
CA VAL A 270 -11.31 0.39 -1.82
C VAL A 270 -10.96 1.01 -3.16
N VAL A 271 -9.69 1.31 -3.38
CA VAL A 271 -9.20 1.83 -4.66
C VAL A 271 -8.40 0.78 -5.40
N ALA A 272 -8.55 0.73 -6.72
CA ALA A 272 -7.68 -0.06 -7.58
C ALA A 272 -6.50 0.77 -8.06
N ASN A 273 -5.30 0.18 -8.06
CA ASN A 273 -4.11 0.77 -8.65
C ASN A 273 -3.41 -0.21 -9.59
N GLN A 274 -2.74 0.34 -10.59
CA GLN A 274 -1.90 -0.38 -11.53
C GLN A 274 -0.43 -0.21 -11.10
N VAL A 275 0.41 -1.17 -11.48
CA VAL A 275 1.86 -1.12 -11.23
C VAL A 275 2.62 -0.75 -12.51
N ALA A 276 3.88 -0.36 -12.34
CA ALA A 276 4.87 -0.18 -13.39
C ALA A 276 6.11 -1.03 -13.11
N ASP A 277 6.83 -1.38 -14.16
CA ASP A 277 8.05 -2.19 -14.08
C ASP A 277 9.21 -1.39 -13.47
N ARG A 278 10.00 -2.06 -12.62
CA ARG A 278 11.20 -1.48 -12.05
C ARG A 278 12.41 -1.80 -12.93
N PHE A 279 12.88 -0.81 -13.68
CA PHE A 279 14.13 -0.91 -14.41
C PHE A 279 15.27 -0.41 -13.54
N THR A 280 16.11 -1.31 -13.03
CA THR A 280 17.40 -0.90 -12.45
C THR A 280 18.30 -0.45 -13.61
N LYS A 281 18.87 0.76 -13.52
CA LYS A 281 19.96 1.14 -14.41
C LYS A 281 21.11 0.17 -14.11
N THR A 282 21.43 -0.72 -15.05
CA THR A 282 22.70 -1.45 -15.01
C THR A 282 23.79 -0.42 -14.79
N HIS A 283 24.58 -0.58 -13.72
CA HIS A 283 25.79 0.23 -13.54
C HIS A 283 26.59 0.11 -14.84
N ALA A 284 26.62 1.18 -15.63
CA ALA A 284 27.66 1.32 -16.63
C ALA A 284 28.96 1.20 -15.83
N GLY A 285 29.81 0.24 -16.21
CA GLY A 285 31.10 0.04 -15.57
C GLY A 285 31.83 1.38 -15.42
N PRO A 286 32.71 1.54 -14.43
CA PRO A 286 33.26 2.83 -14.06
C PRO A 286 33.83 3.50 -15.31
N SER A 287 33.16 4.54 -15.81
CA SER A 287 33.75 5.43 -16.79
C SER A 287 34.87 6.15 -16.05
N SER A 288 36.08 5.61 -16.19
CA SER A 288 37.30 6.28 -15.77
C SER A 288 37.27 7.70 -16.35
N ASN A 289 37.49 8.68 -15.47
CA ASN A 289 37.69 10.11 -15.74
C ASN A 289 36.44 11.00 -15.64
N ALA A 290 36.02 11.26 -14.41
CA ALA A 290 35.54 12.58 -14.03
C ALA A 290 36.17 12.96 -12.68
N VAL A 291 37.37 13.56 -12.75
CA VAL A 291 38.05 14.16 -11.59
C VAL A 291 37.15 15.26 -11.03
N SER A 292 36.61 15.03 -9.83
CA SER A 292 35.98 16.07 -9.02
C SER A 292 37.08 17.03 -8.54
N ARG A 293 37.10 18.24 -9.10
CA ARG A 293 37.94 19.35 -8.63
C ARG A 293 37.15 20.23 -7.66
N THR A 294 37.45 20.09 -6.37
CA THR A 294 37.31 21.08 -5.27
C THR A 294 38.00 20.40 -4.07
N THR A 295 38.98 20.92 -3.33
CA THR A 295 39.21 22.28 -2.82
C THR A 295 40.70 22.51 -2.45
N SER A 296 41.05 23.78 -2.43
CA SER A 296 42.20 24.49 -1.86
C SER A 296 42.78 24.04 -0.50
N GLY A 297 44.12 24.09 -0.40
CA GLY A 297 44.85 24.93 0.59
C GLY A 297 45.48 24.29 1.85
N ASN A 298 46.83 24.18 1.84
CA ASN A 298 47.80 24.08 2.97
C ASN A 298 47.71 22.87 3.95
N SER A 299 48.79 22.24 4.44
CA SER A 299 50.25 22.51 4.44
C SER A 299 51.04 21.32 5.02
N GLN A 300 52.18 21.00 4.38
CA GLN A 300 53.51 20.56 4.87
C GLN A 300 53.75 19.41 5.88
N GLY A 301 54.74 18.56 5.53
CA GLY A 301 55.56 17.69 6.42
C GLY A 301 55.69 16.24 5.90
N ALA A 302 56.66 15.87 5.04
CA ALA A 302 57.99 15.29 5.37
C ALA A 302 57.93 13.97 6.18
N GLU A 303 58.64 12.86 5.94
CA GLU A 303 59.55 12.31 4.92
C GLU A 303 59.81 10.83 5.36
N ARG A 304 60.17 9.91 4.43
CA ARG A 304 60.80 8.57 4.63
C ARG A 304 59.91 7.43 5.19
N GLU A 305 60.10 6.13 4.88
CA GLU A 305 61.28 5.40 4.41
C GLU A 305 60.89 4.08 3.72
N LEU A 306 61.72 3.61 2.79
CA LEU A 306 61.63 2.36 2.05
C LEU A 306 62.18 1.19 2.88
N THR A 307 61.56 0.01 2.81
CA THR A 307 62.29 -1.26 2.95
C THR A 307 61.55 -2.42 2.24
N PRO A 308 62.27 -3.40 1.65
CA PRO A 308 61.72 -4.27 0.60
C PRO A 308 61.48 -5.74 1.03
N GLN A 309 60.43 -6.35 0.44
CA GLN A 309 60.31 -7.76 -0.04
C GLN A 309 60.34 -8.90 1.03
N PRO A 310 59.61 -10.05 0.84
CA PRO A 310 59.79 -10.89 -0.34
C PRO A 310 58.52 -11.51 -0.97
N LEU A 311 58.68 -11.73 -2.29
CA LEU A 311 57.93 -12.62 -3.18
C LEU A 311 57.49 -13.95 -2.53
N SER A 312 56.18 -14.15 -2.41
CA SER A 312 55.57 -15.47 -2.23
C SER A 312 54.75 -15.83 -3.48
N TYR A 313 55.33 -16.75 -4.24
CA TYR A 313 54.76 -17.66 -5.23
C TYR A 313 53.27 -17.54 -5.57
N LEU A 314 53.04 -17.25 -6.85
CA LEU A 314 51.77 -17.42 -7.57
C LEU A 314 51.21 -18.82 -7.34
N THR A 315 50.11 -18.91 -6.59
CA THR A 315 49.17 -20.03 -6.67
C THR A 315 48.01 -19.59 -7.55
N PRO A 316 47.64 -20.33 -8.60
CA PRO A 316 46.44 -20.03 -9.36
C PRO A 316 45.25 -20.40 -8.48
N THR A 317 44.67 -19.42 -7.79
CA THR A 317 43.35 -19.58 -7.19
C THR A 317 42.38 -19.83 -8.32
N VAL A 318 41.92 -21.07 -8.42
CA VAL A 318 40.71 -21.46 -9.14
C VAL A 318 39.65 -20.42 -8.78
N ARG A 319 39.20 -19.65 -9.77
CA ARG A 319 38.00 -18.82 -9.64
C ARG A 319 36.88 -19.79 -9.32
N GLU A 320 36.50 -19.88 -8.06
CA GLU A 320 35.15 -20.31 -7.70
C GLU A 320 34.20 -19.46 -8.56
N PRO A 321 33.16 -20.05 -9.17
CA PRO A 321 32.15 -19.25 -9.82
C PRO A 321 31.58 -18.37 -8.71
N GLN A 322 31.92 -17.08 -8.74
CA GLN A 322 31.22 -16.08 -7.97
C GLN A 322 29.76 -16.28 -8.36
N GLN A 323 28.98 -16.87 -7.45
CA GLN A 323 27.56 -16.65 -7.43
C GLN A 323 27.47 -15.14 -7.39
N GLU A 324 27.18 -14.52 -8.53
CA GLU A 324 26.71 -13.15 -8.59
C GLU A 324 25.47 -13.16 -7.72
N GLU A 325 25.65 -12.86 -6.43
CA GLU A 325 24.59 -12.42 -5.58
C GLU A 325 24.03 -11.19 -6.29
N ASN A 326 22.97 -11.42 -7.07
CA ASN A 326 22.08 -10.40 -7.58
C ASN A 326 21.41 -9.74 -6.37
N GLN A 327 22.19 -9.03 -5.53
CA GLN A 327 21.66 -8.07 -4.57
C GLN A 327 21.18 -6.88 -5.41
N VAL A 328 19.96 -7.02 -5.95
CA VAL A 328 19.29 -6.06 -6.83
C VAL A 328 19.03 -4.71 -6.14
N LEU A 329 19.31 -4.59 -4.84
CA LEU A 329 18.94 -3.45 -4.00
C LEU A 329 20.17 -2.92 -3.24
N THR A 330 20.31 -1.60 -3.19
CA THR A 330 21.35 -0.91 -2.42
C THR A 330 21.38 -1.42 -0.97
N PRO A 331 22.55 -1.66 -0.37
CA PRO A 331 22.65 -2.11 1.02
C PRO A 331 22.30 -1.01 2.04
N ASP A 332 22.26 0.25 1.61
CA ASP A 332 21.90 1.41 2.44
C ASP A 332 20.43 1.32 2.92
N PRO A 333 20.17 1.11 4.22
CA PRO A 333 18.82 1.01 4.77
C PRO A 333 17.98 2.28 4.61
N LEU A 334 18.62 3.44 4.41
CA LEU A 334 17.95 4.73 4.24
C LEU A 334 17.61 5.04 2.78
N ALA A 335 18.16 4.28 1.82
CA ALA A 335 17.84 4.45 0.42
C ALA A 335 16.38 4.02 0.15
N LEU A 336 15.65 4.84 -0.62
CA LEU A 336 14.30 4.51 -1.06
C LEU A 336 14.26 3.15 -1.77
N ASP A 337 15.31 2.83 -2.53
CA ASP A 337 15.41 1.56 -3.24
C ASP A 337 15.47 0.36 -2.30
N HIS A 338 16.11 0.53 -1.15
CA HIS A 338 16.12 -0.45 -0.09
C HIS A 338 14.75 -0.53 0.60
N GLN A 339 14.13 0.63 0.85
CA GLN A 339 12.89 0.74 1.62
C GLN A 339 11.62 0.27 0.91
N GLN A 340 11.58 0.43 -0.42
CA GLN A 340 10.37 0.15 -1.20
C GLN A 340 9.88 -1.29 -1.11
N ARG A 341 10.75 -2.26 -0.78
CA ARG A 341 10.34 -3.66 -0.62
C ARG A 341 9.24 -3.87 0.44
N TRP A 342 9.20 -3.03 1.47
CA TRP A 342 8.26 -3.17 2.59
C TRP A 342 6.90 -2.53 2.33
N PHE A 343 6.79 -1.69 1.31
CA PHE A 343 5.54 -1.01 1.03
C PHE A 343 5.03 -1.21 -0.40
N THR A 344 5.82 -1.66 -1.36
CA THR A 344 5.29 -1.93 -2.72
C THR A 344 4.53 -3.24 -2.80
N GLY A 345 4.97 -4.28 -2.07
CA GLY A 345 4.53 -5.66 -2.22
C GLY A 345 5.42 -6.52 -3.13
N TRP A 346 6.55 -5.98 -3.61
CA TRP A 346 7.54 -6.67 -4.45
C TRP A 346 8.97 -6.41 -3.95
N GLY A 347 9.83 -7.42 -4.02
CA GLY A 347 11.27 -7.29 -3.72
C GLY A 347 11.67 -7.57 -2.28
N ASP A 348 10.78 -8.12 -1.46
CA ASP A 348 11.07 -8.63 -0.13
C ASP A 348 11.38 -10.16 -0.12
N MET A 349 11.32 -10.81 -1.28
CA MET A 349 11.74 -12.20 -1.47
C MET A 349 13.20 -12.28 -1.91
N GLN A 350 13.97 -13.20 -1.33
CA GLN A 350 15.40 -13.41 -1.65
C GLN A 350 15.66 -13.79 -3.12
N PHE A 351 14.69 -14.42 -3.80
CA PHE A 351 14.84 -14.94 -5.16
C PHE A 351 13.94 -14.25 -6.19
N ASP A 352 13.46 -13.04 -5.91
CA ASP A 352 12.73 -12.28 -6.94
C ASP A 352 13.70 -11.80 -8.03
N SER A 353 13.41 -12.15 -9.28
CA SER A 353 14.19 -11.65 -10.41
C SER A 353 13.99 -10.15 -10.56
N ALA A 354 15.03 -9.41 -10.96
CA ALA A 354 14.93 -7.97 -11.20
C ALA A 354 13.79 -7.61 -12.19
N GLN A 355 13.53 -8.49 -13.16
CA GLN A 355 12.44 -8.35 -14.15
C GLN A 355 11.03 -8.54 -13.56
N SER A 356 10.91 -9.12 -12.37
CA SER A 356 9.63 -9.34 -11.67
C SER A 356 9.27 -8.21 -10.70
N LEU A 357 10.17 -7.26 -10.47
CA LEU A 357 9.96 -6.16 -9.54
C LEU A 357 9.01 -5.12 -10.13
N LYS A 358 7.96 -4.80 -9.38
CA LYS A 358 6.95 -3.82 -9.76
C LYS A 358 6.82 -2.74 -8.68
N THR A 359 6.36 -1.56 -9.10
CA THR A 359 6.08 -0.44 -8.20
C THR A 359 4.66 0.08 -8.44
N PRO A 360 3.80 0.20 -7.42
CA PRO A 360 2.49 0.85 -7.54
C PRO A 360 2.61 2.27 -8.08
N SER A 361 1.79 2.60 -9.08
CA SER A 361 2.05 3.77 -9.92
C SER A 361 1.76 5.14 -9.29
N LEU A 362 1.08 5.14 -8.14
CA LEU A 362 0.83 6.37 -7.38
C LEU A 362 1.98 6.71 -6.42
N GLY A 363 2.95 5.81 -6.26
CA GLY A 363 4.20 6.06 -5.55
C GLY A 363 4.07 6.17 -4.03
N LEU A 364 5.14 6.64 -3.40
CA LEU A 364 5.27 6.72 -1.94
C LEU A 364 4.28 7.73 -1.32
N VAL A 365 4.03 8.86 -1.99
CA VAL A 365 3.09 9.88 -1.48
C VAL A 365 1.70 9.28 -1.23
N TRP A 366 1.21 8.46 -2.17
CA TRP A 366 -0.06 7.76 -2.03
C TRP A 366 -0.02 6.63 -1.01
N THR A 367 1.11 5.91 -0.92
CA THR A 367 1.33 4.88 0.11
C THR A 367 1.10 5.44 1.52
N ASN A 368 1.48 6.69 1.77
CA ASN A 368 1.27 7.36 3.06
C ASN A 368 -0.18 7.83 3.29
N GLN A 369 -1.08 7.67 2.31
CA GLN A 369 -2.50 8.04 2.43
C GLN A 369 -3.42 6.86 2.70
N ILE A 370 -2.93 5.62 2.56
CA ILE A 370 -3.76 4.42 2.66
C ILE A 370 -3.45 3.69 3.97
N ALA A 371 -4.45 2.98 4.52
CA ALA A 371 -4.26 2.18 5.72
C ALA A 371 -3.82 0.76 5.40
N CYS A 372 -4.25 0.22 4.25
CA CYS A 372 -3.91 -1.12 3.83
C CYS A 372 -3.56 -1.16 2.35
N ARG A 373 -2.53 -1.94 2.01
CA ARG A 373 -2.21 -2.31 0.63
C ARG A 373 -2.27 -3.82 0.46
N ILE A 374 -3.07 -4.25 -0.51
CA ILE A 374 -3.15 -5.62 -1.01
C ILE A 374 -2.48 -5.65 -2.37
N ALA A 375 -1.38 -6.40 -2.49
CA ALA A 375 -0.70 -6.64 -3.76
C ALA A 375 -1.19 -7.96 -4.37
N LEU A 376 -1.72 -7.88 -5.59
CA LEU A 376 -2.05 -9.05 -6.42
C LEU A 376 -0.89 -9.31 -7.38
N VAL A 377 -0.09 -10.33 -7.06
CA VAL A 377 1.10 -10.71 -7.83
C VAL A 377 0.71 -11.76 -8.86
N LYS A 378 1.18 -11.64 -10.10
CA LYS A 378 0.89 -12.57 -11.21
C LYS A 378 2.20 -13.04 -11.82
N LEU A 379 2.40 -14.35 -11.94
CA LEU A 379 3.61 -14.92 -12.56
C LEU A 379 3.25 -15.91 -13.68
N PRO A 380 4.00 -15.89 -14.80
CA PRO A 380 3.82 -16.86 -15.87
C PRO A 380 4.37 -18.22 -15.46
N VAL A 381 3.71 -19.28 -15.90
CA VAL A 381 4.24 -20.65 -15.87
C VAL A 381 4.48 -21.06 -17.32
N PHE A 382 5.72 -21.30 -17.69
CA PHE A 382 6.08 -21.73 -19.04
C PHE A 382 5.88 -23.23 -19.19
N ALA A 383 5.44 -23.68 -20.37
CA ALA A 383 5.41 -25.11 -20.69
C ALA A 383 6.86 -25.64 -20.68
N SER A 384 7.08 -26.85 -20.14
CA SER A 384 8.40 -27.50 -20.19
C SER A 384 8.86 -27.69 -21.63
N ARG A 385 10.13 -27.41 -21.92
CA ARG A 385 10.80 -27.64 -23.22
C ARG A 385 10.39 -29.00 -23.82
N ALA A 386 10.05 -29.01 -25.10
CA ALA A 386 9.93 -30.24 -25.87
C ALA A 386 11.28 -31.00 -25.88
N PRO A 387 11.29 -32.34 -25.98
CA PRO A 387 12.52 -33.13 -26.01
C PRO A 387 13.38 -32.78 -27.24
N LEU A 388 14.69 -33.03 -27.10
CA LEU A 388 15.75 -32.86 -28.10
C LEU A 388 15.29 -33.30 -29.51
N LEU A 389 15.43 -32.41 -30.49
CA LEU A 389 15.33 -32.78 -31.89
C LEU A 389 16.73 -33.23 -32.33
N THR A 390 16.89 -34.52 -32.61
CA THR A 390 18.11 -35.03 -33.25
C THR A 390 18.04 -34.66 -34.73
N ILE A 391 18.72 -33.59 -35.12
CA ILE A 391 18.87 -33.19 -36.53
C ILE A 391 20.30 -33.52 -36.92
N ASN A 392 20.47 -34.37 -37.94
CA ASN A 392 21.78 -34.80 -38.46
C ASN A 392 22.73 -35.43 -37.41
N GLY A 393 22.19 -36.15 -36.42
CA GLY A 393 23.00 -36.87 -35.42
C GLY A 393 23.58 -35.99 -34.31
N GLU A 394 23.28 -34.69 -34.31
CA GLU A 394 23.58 -33.79 -33.19
C GLU A 394 22.28 -33.46 -32.43
N ASP A 395 22.33 -33.64 -31.12
CA ASP A 395 21.28 -33.22 -30.21
C ASP A 395 21.26 -31.70 -30.13
N ARG A 396 20.29 -31.06 -30.77
CA ARG A 396 20.11 -29.61 -30.72
C ARG A 396 18.86 -29.25 -29.93
N TRP A 397 19.03 -28.31 -29.01
CA TRP A 397 17.91 -27.63 -28.38
C TRP A 397 17.20 -26.79 -29.45
N ASN A 398 15.89 -26.92 -29.55
CA ASN A 398 15.10 -26.07 -30.42
C ASN A 398 14.99 -24.68 -29.74
N ASP A 399 15.96 -23.81 -29.97
CA ASP A 399 15.98 -22.45 -29.40
C ASP A 399 14.96 -21.51 -30.07
N ASP A 400 14.34 -21.94 -31.19
CA ASP A 400 13.41 -21.15 -32.00
C ASP A 400 11.92 -21.30 -31.63
N GLN A 401 11.57 -22.03 -30.56
CA GLN A 401 10.17 -22.09 -30.10
C GLN A 401 9.95 -21.25 -28.84
N ASP A 402 9.21 -20.16 -29.04
CA ASP A 402 8.62 -19.27 -28.04
C ASP A 402 8.34 -20.00 -26.71
N GLN A 403 8.87 -19.48 -25.61
CA GLN A 403 8.47 -19.90 -24.26
C GLN A 403 6.99 -19.60 -24.06
N HIS A 404 6.13 -20.54 -24.46
CA HIS A 404 4.69 -20.35 -24.39
C HIS A 404 4.24 -20.41 -22.93
N ILE A 405 3.55 -19.35 -22.49
CA ILE A 405 2.97 -19.28 -21.16
C ILE A 405 1.81 -20.28 -21.10
N SER A 406 1.99 -21.37 -20.37
CA SER A 406 0.99 -22.42 -20.17
C SER A 406 -0.15 -21.97 -19.26
N LYS A 407 0.18 -21.28 -18.16
CA LYS A 407 -0.80 -20.74 -17.21
C LYS A 407 -0.26 -19.55 -16.44
N TRP A 408 -1.16 -18.82 -15.80
CA TRP A 408 -0.83 -17.71 -14.91
C TRP A 408 -1.19 -18.06 -13.47
N ARG A 409 -0.20 -18.04 -12.57
CA ARG A 409 -0.41 -18.18 -11.13
C ARG A 409 -0.55 -16.80 -10.51
N ARG A 410 -1.36 -16.69 -9.45
CA ARG A 410 -1.65 -15.42 -8.77
C ARG A 410 -1.56 -15.56 -7.26
N TRP A 411 -1.12 -14.50 -6.60
CA TRP A 411 -1.02 -14.45 -5.15
C TRP A 411 -1.63 -13.17 -4.59
N PHE A 412 -2.30 -13.32 -3.46
CA PHE A 412 -2.90 -12.27 -2.66
C PHE A 412 -1.95 -11.99 -1.48
N LYS A 413 -1.36 -10.81 -1.46
CA LYS A 413 -0.40 -10.40 -0.44
C LYS A 413 -0.89 -9.16 0.30
N VAL A 414 -1.09 -9.27 1.60
CA VAL A 414 -1.26 -8.11 2.48
C VAL A 414 0.13 -7.53 2.71
N VAL A 415 0.40 -6.36 2.16
CA VAL A 415 1.71 -5.70 2.29
C VAL A 415 1.81 -5.03 3.65
N PHE A 416 0.76 -4.31 4.04
CA PHE A 416 0.58 -3.74 5.37
C PHE A 416 -0.91 -3.52 5.63
N ALA A 417 -1.29 -3.58 6.91
CA ALA A 417 -2.59 -3.17 7.44
C ALA A 417 -2.45 -2.95 8.96
N PRO A 418 -3.18 -2.02 9.59
CA PRO A 418 -3.14 -1.86 11.04
C PRO A 418 -3.91 -2.97 11.79
N TRP A 419 -4.78 -3.72 11.12
CA TRP A 419 -5.61 -4.77 11.73
C TRP A 419 -5.20 -6.20 11.35
N ALA A 420 -4.20 -6.37 10.49
CA ALA A 420 -3.73 -7.66 10.02
C ALA A 420 -2.23 -7.65 9.82
N ALA A 421 -1.58 -8.77 10.15
CA ALA A 421 -0.15 -8.93 9.90
C ALA A 421 0.14 -8.91 8.39
N PRO A 422 1.29 -8.37 7.95
CA PRO A 422 1.77 -8.56 6.59
C PRO A 422 1.84 -10.05 6.24
N SER A 423 1.54 -10.40 4.99
CA SER A 423 1.62 -11.79 4.56
C SER A 423 3.07 -12.23 4.40
N ASP A 424 3.37 -13.43 4.89
CA ASP A 424 4.66 -14.07 4.67
C ASP A 424 4.85 -14.44 3.19
N GLY A 425 6.08 -14.27 2.71
CA GLY A 425 6.48 -14.67 1.38
C GLY A 425 5.67 -13.98 0.27
N ARG A 426 5.10 -14.77 -0.65
CA ARG A 426 4.22 -14.24 -1.72
C ARG A 426 2.76 -14.07 -1.26
N GLY A 427 2.40 -14.49 -0.05
CA GLY A 427 1.02 -14.54 0.43
C GLY A 427 0.22 -15.74 -0.10
N VAL A 428 -1.10 -15.61 -0.11
CA VAL A 428 -2.03 -16.71 -0.41
C VAL A 428 -2.17 -16.88 -1.92
N GLU A 429 -1.84 -18.06 -2.44
CA GLU A 429 -2.07 -18.38 -3.86
C GLU A 429 -3.57 -18.50 -4.15
N PHE A 430 -4.02 -17.92 -5.27
CA PHE A 430 -5.43 -17.96 -5.66
C PHE A 430 -5.61 -18.11 -7.18
N GLU A 431 -6.81 -18.55 -7.55
CA GLU A 431 -7.27 -18.66 -8.92
C GLU A 431 -8.49 -17.77 -9.17
N VAL A 432 -8.68 -17.38 -10.43
CA VAL A 432 -9.85 -16.63 -10.89
C VAL A 432 -10.75 -17.60 -11.65
N LEU A 433 -11.88 -17.93 -11.05
CA LEU A 433 -12.86 -18.89 -11.56
C LEU A 433 -14.18 -18.19 -11.91
N LYS A 434 -15.10 -18.94 -12.53
CA LYS A 434 -16.49 -18.46 -12.73
C LYS A 434 -17.14 -18.07 -11.39
N SER A 435 -16.85 -18.82 -10.33
CA SER A 435 -17.31 -18.56 -8.97
C SER A 435 -16.64 -17.36 -8.28
N GLY A 436 -15.63 -16.72 -8.88
CA GLY A 436 -14.90 -15.61 -8.29
C GLY A 436 -13.45 -15.97 -7.98
N ILE A 437 -12.85 -15.24 -7.05
CA ILE A 437 -11.52 -15.55 -6.54
C ILE A 437 -11.64 -16.69 -5.53
N ARG A 438 -10.73 -17.67 -5.61
CA ARG A 438 -10.65 -18.76 -4.65
C ARG A 438 -9.19 -19.11 -4.36
N HIS A 439 -8.85 -19.35 -3.10
CA HIS A 439 -7.51 -19.82 -2.74
C HIS A 439 -7.22 -21.19 -3.37
N VAL A 440 -5.95 -21.43 -3.68
CA VAL A 440 -5.46 -22.75 -4.09
C VAL A 440 -5.13 -23.54 -2.83
N SER A 441 -5.92 -24.55 -2.53
CA SER A 441 -5.61 -25.49 -1.45
C SER A 441 -4.38 -26.30 -1.85
N LYS A 442 -3.32 -26.25 -1.04
CA LYS A 442 -2.22 -27.21 -1.14
C LYS A 442 -2.71 -28.51 -0.54
N ASP A 443 -3.37 -29.35 -1.34
CA ASP A 443 -3.51 -30.75 -0.93
C ASP A 443 -2.10 -31.28 -0.67
N LYS A 444 -1.90 -31.87 0.52
CA LYS A 444 -0.66 -32.55 0.90
C LYS A 444 -0.44 -33.68 -0.11
N SER A 445 0.36 -33.40 -1.14
CA SER A 445 0.89 -34.41 -2.06
C SER A 445 1.91 -35.27 -1.37
#